data_AF-A5L773-F1
#
_entry.id   AF-A5L773-F1
#
_cell.length_a   1.000
_cell.length_b   1.000
_cell.length_c   1.000
_cell.angle_alpha   90.00
_cell.angle_beta   90.00
_cell.angle_gamma   90.00
#
_symmetry.space_group_name_H-M   'P 1'
#
loop_
_entity.id
_entity.type
_entity.pdbx_description
1 polymer ?
#
loop_
_entity_poly.entity_id
_entity_poly.type
_entity_poly.pdbx_seq_one_letter_code
_entity_poly.pdbx_strand_id
1 'polypeptide(L)'
;MVVIVSKNYPDIPKEKFETIERTVNSVVERQLRGKNGFFKMMTPIYHKYYTNQEIEELIAFYETALGKKSIKIMPNIVQESFSIGQAWGKRVAPIAIKEVKKQFEKEGFTLLL
;
A
#
# COMPACT_ATOMS: atom_id res chain seq x y z
N MET A 1 -6.92 -11.07 11.82
CA MET A 1 -8.31 -11.09 12.35
C MET A 1 -8.44 -11.94 13.60
N VAL A 2 -7.86 -13.15 13.66
CA VAL A 2 -7.86 -14.00 14.88
C VAL A 2 -7.35 -13.26 16.11
N VAL A 3 -6.18 -12.62 16.02
CA VAL A 3 -5.60 -11.82 17.12
C VAL A 3 -6.51 -10.66 17.55
N ILE A 4 -7.25 -10.06 16.62
CA ILE A 4 -8.18 -8.96 16.94
C ILE A 4 -9.37 -9.49 17.72
N VAL A 5 -9.95 -10.62 17.30
CA VAL A 5 -11.05 -11.29 18.00
C VAL A 5 -10.61 -11.69 19.41
N SER A 6 -9.45 -12.35 19.56
CA SER A 6 -8.97 -12.77 20.89
C SER A 6 -8.66 -11.59 21.81
N LYS A 7 -8.14 -10.47 21.30
CA LYS A 7 -7.88 -9.27 22.13
C LYS A 7 -9.15 -8.56 22.59
N ASN A 8 -10.19 -8.56 21.76
CA ASN A 8 -11.45 -7.88 22.07
C ASN A 8 -12.38 -8.70 22.98
N TYR A 9 -12.11 -9.99 23.16
CA TYR A 9 -12.88 -10.90 24.00
C TYR A 9 -11.94 -11.69 24.94
N PRO A 10 -11.37 -11.03 25.96
CA PRO A 10 -10.34 -11.62 26.82
C PRO A 10 -10.86 -12.77 27.70
N ASP A 11 -12.17 -12.82 27.97
CA ASP A 11 -12.79 -13.84 28.82
C ASP A 11 -12.96 -15.20 28.11
N ILE A 12 -12.64 -15.30 26.81
CA ILE A 12 -12.75 -16.56 26.08
C ILE A 12 -11.72 -17.57 26.58
N PRO A 13 -12.13 -18.79 26.98
CA PRO A 13 -11.20 -19.84 27.38
C PRO A 13 -10.21 -20.20 26.27
N LYS A 14 -8.93 -20.42 26.63
CA LYS A 14 -7.85 -20.76 25.68
C LYS A 14 -8.18 -21.96 24.79
N GLU A 15 -8.86 -22.97 25.33
CA GLU A 15 -9.30 -24.16 24.59
C GLU A 15 -10.24 -23.86 23.40
N LYS A 16 -10.89 -22.68 23.38
CA LYS A 16 -11.74 -22.25 22.26
C LYS A 16 -10.96 -21.53 21.15
N PHE A 17 -9.67 -21.23 21.35
CA PHE A 17 -8.89 -20.44 20.39
C PHE A 17 -8.74 -21.14 19.05
N GLU A 18 -8.59 -22.47 19.04
CA GLU A 18 -8.56 -23.25 17.78
C GLU A 18 -9.88 -23.10 17.01
N THR A 19 -11.01 -23.04 17.72
CA THR A 19 -12.33 -22.83 17.09
C THR A 19 -12.45 -21.42 16.53
N ILE A 20 -11.92 -20.40 17.22
CA ILE A 20 -11.86 -19.03 16.71
C ILE A 20 -11.03 -18.99 15.43
N GLU A 21 -9.82 -19.55 15.47
CA GLU A 21 -8.91 -19.55 14.33
C GLU A 21 -9.56 -20.22 13.11
N ARG A 22 -10.08 -21.44 13.29
CA ARG A 22 -10.75 -22.19 12.22
C ARG A 22 -11.93 -21.42 11.64
N THR A 23 -12.77 -20.84 12.50
CA THR A 23 -13.96 -20.08 12.09
C THR A 23 -13.57 -18.83 11.31
N VAL A 24 -12.62 -18.05 11.84
CA VAL A 24 -12.15 -16.81 11.21
C VAL A 24 -11.51 -17.10 9.86
N ASN A 25 -10.62 -18.09 9.78
CA ASN A 25 -9.97 -18.46 8.52
C ASN A 25 -11.01 -18.91 7.49
N SER A 26 -12.00 -19.70 7.90
CA SER A 26 -13.09 -20.14 7.03
C SER A 26 -13.94 -18.96 6.53
N VAL A 27 -14.27 -18.00 7.39
CA VAL A 27 -15.00 -16.78 7.00
C VAL A 27 -14.17 -15.96 6.02
N VAL A 28 -12.90 -15.71 6.31
CA VAL A 28 -11.99 -14.94 5.46
C VAL A 28 -11.91 -15.58 4.08
N GLU A 29 -11.69 -16.89 3.99
CA GLU A 29 -11.59 -17.60 2.72
C GLU A 29 -12.86 -17.47 1.88
N ARG A 30 -14.04 -17.64 2.50
CA ARG A 30 -15.33 -17.42 1.81
C ARG A 30 -15.49 -15.99 1.31
N GLN A 31 -15.07 -15.00 2.09
CA GLN A 31 -15.14 -13.59 1.70
C GLN A 31 -14.05 -13.20 0.69
N LEU A 32 -12.94 -13.91 0.61
CA LEU A 32 -11.93 -13.69 -0.43
C LEU A 32 -12.38 -14.21 -1.79
N ARG A 33 -12.96 -15.41 -1.83
CA ARG A 33 -13.27 -16.14 -3.08
C ARG A 33 -14.72 -16.13 -3.53
N GLY A 34 -15.65 -15.70 -2.67
CA GLY A 34 -17.09 -15.77 -2.93
C GLY A 34 -17.56 -14.98 -4.16
N LYS A 35 -18.86 -15.05 -4.47
CA LYS A 35 -19.46 -14.40 -5.64
C LYS A 35 -19.19 -12.89 -5.71
N ASN A 36 -19.06 -12.23 -4.55
CA ASN A 36 -18.68 -10.83 -4.37
C ASN A 36 -17.40 -10.71 -3.53
N GLY A 37 -16.52 -11.71 -3.64
CA GLY A 37 -15.33 -11.78 -2.81
C GLY A 37 -14.26 -10.79 -3.25
N PHE A 38 -13.32 -10.52 -2.34
CA PHE A 38 -12.26 -9.55 -2.55
C PHE A 38 -11.52 -9.73 -3.88
N PHE A 39 -11.20 -10.97 -4.28
CA PHE A 39 -10.48 -11.18 -5.55
C PHE A 39 -11.28 -10.70 -6.76
N LYS A 40 -12.60 -10.91 -6.80
CA LYS A 40 -13.44 -10.41 -7.88
C LYS A 40 -13.53 -8.88 -7.93
N MET A 41 -13.43 -8.23 -6.77
CA MET A 41 -13.36 -6.77 -6.68
C MET A 41 -12.02 -6.24 -7.20
N MET A 42 -10.94 -6.99 -7.00
CA MET A 42 -9.59 -6.61 -7.44
C MET A 42 -9.34 -6.88 -8.93
N THR A 43 -9.91 -7.95 -9.50
CA THR A 43 -9.74 -8.33 -10.92
C THR A 43 -9.92 -7.17 -11.91
N PRO A 44 -11.00 -6.36 -11.87
CA PRO A 44 -11.16 -5.27 -12.84
C PRO A 44 -10.10 -4.17 -12.70
N ILE A 45 -9.52 -3.98 -11.50
CA ILE A 45 -8.43 -3.01 -11.31
C ILE A 45 -7.19 -3.46 -12.06
N TYR A 46 -6.79 -4.73 -11.92
CA TYR A 46 -5.64 -5.26 -12.64
C TYR A 46 -5.87 -5.30 -14.15
N HIS A 47 -7.07 -5.73 -14.59
CA HIS A 47 -7.42 -5.76 -16.01
C HIS A 47 -7.42 -4.38 -16.67
N LYS A 48 -7.63 -3.30 -15.91
CA LYS A 48 -7.55 -1.92 -16.42
C LYS A 48 -6.12 -1.53 -16.83
N TYR A 49 -5.11 -2.08 -16.18
CA TYR A 49 -3.71 -1.64 -16.35
C TYR A 49 -2.81 -2.71 -16.96
N TYR A 50 -3.25 -3.97 -17.01
CA TYR A 50 -2.49 -5.09 -17.52
C TYR A 50 -3.35 -5.97 -18.43
N THR A 51 -2.74 -6.40 -19.53
CA THR A 51 -3.22 -7.48 -20.37
C THR A 51 -3.05 -8.84 -19.68
N ASN A 52 -3.73 -9.87 -20.16
CA ASN A 52 -3.56 -11.23 -19.61
C ASN A 52 -2.12 -11.73 -19.75
N GLN A 53 -1.46 -11.44 -20.88
CA GLN A 53 -0.06 -11.83 -21.09
C GLN A 53 0.87 -11.15 -20.07
N GLU A 54 0.71 -9.85 -19.81
CA GLU A 54 1.51 -9.14 -18.80
C GLU A 54 1.26 -9.69 -17.39
N ILE A 55 0.03 -10.13 -17.08
CA ILE A 55 -0.26 -10.80 -15.80
C ILE A 55 0.49 -12.13 -15.70
N GLU A 56 0.55 -12.94 -16.77
CA GLU A 56 1.31 -14.20 -16.79
C GLU A 56 2.83 -13.94 -16.61
N GLU A 57 3.37 -12.93 -17.29
CA GLU A 57 4.76 -12.52 -17.14
C GLU A 57 5.07 -12.00 -15.72
N LEU A 58 4.15 -11.23 -15.12
CA LEU A 58 4.26 -10.79 -13.73
C LEU A 58 4.25 -11.97 -12.76
N ILE A 59 3.40 -12.98 -12.98
CA ILE A 59 3.37 -14.20 -12.17
C ILE A 59 4.73 -14.91 -12.27
N ALA A 60 5.24 -15.14 -13.48
CA ALA A 60 6.54 -15.77 -13.70
C ALA A 60 7.68 -15.01 -13.01
N PHE A 61 7.68 -13.67 -13.09
CA PHE A 61 8.65 -12.84 -12.38
C PHE A 61 8.53 -12.98 -10.86
N TYR A 62 7.31 -12.88 -10.30
CA TYR A 62 7.07 -12.96 -8.86
C TYR A 62 7.30 -14.36 -8.28
N GLU A 63 7.41 -15.41 -9.10
CA GLU A 63 7.83 -16.74 -8.64
C GLU A 63 9.34 -16.83 -8.39
N THR A 64 10.15 -15.98 -9.03
CA THR A 64 11.60 -15.92 -8.82
C THR A 64 11.96 -15.45 -7.40
N ALA A 65 13.19 -15.76 -6.94
CA ALA A 65 13.69 -15.28 -5.65
C ALA A 65 13.69 -13.74 -5.56
N LEU A 66 14.07 -13.07 -6.65
CA LEU A 66 14.09 -11.61 -6.71
C LEU A 66 12.68 -11.02 -6.72
N GLY A 67 11.75 -11.58 -7.51
CA GLY A 67 10.36 -11.13 -7.55
C GLY A 67 9.68 -11.25 -6.18
N LYS A 68 9.80 -12.39 -5.51
CA LYS A 68 9.32 -12.60 -4.13
C LYS A 68 9.90 -11.58 -3.15
N LYS A 69 11.21 -11.34 -3.22
CA LYS A 69 11.86 -10.32 -2.38
C LYS A 69 11.28 -8.94 -2.67
N SER A 70 11.15 -8.58 -3.95
CA SER A 70 10.69 -7.26 -4.40
C SER A 70 9.29 -6.94 -3.89
N ILE A 71 8.31 -7.83 -4.07
CA ILE A 71 6.95 -7.59 -3.58
C ILE A 71 6.86 -7.57 -2.06
N LYS A 72 7.68 -8.38 -1.37
CA LYS A 72 7.74 -8.43 0.10
C LYS A 72 8.27 -7.12 0.71
N ILE A 73 9.28 -6.51 0.08
CA ILE A 73 9.93 -5.29 0.61
C ILE A 73 9.34 -3.99 0.06
N MET A 74 8.54 -4.04 -1.00
CA MET A 74 7.97 -2.85 -1.65
C MET A 74 7.25 -1.90 -0.67
N PRO A 75 6.41 -2.36 0.27
CA PRO A 75 5.77 -1.46 1.23
C PRO A 75 6.77 -0.66 2.07
N ASN A 76 7.89 -1.27 2.46
CA ASN A 76 8.95 -0.60 3.22
C ASN A 76 9.65 0.45 2.36
N ILE A 77 10.00 0.10 1.12
CA ILE A 77 10.61 1.04 0.18
C ILE A 77 9.71 2.25 -0.04
N VAL A 78 8.41 2.04 -0.26
CA VAL A 78 7.43 3.13 -0.43
C VAL A 78 7.36 4.01 0.82
N GLN A 79 7.30 3.41 2.02
CA GLN A 79 7.23 4.13 3.29
C GLN A 79 8.47 4.99 3.55
N GLU A 80 9.65 4.43 3.31
CA GLU A 80 10.93 5.13 3.47
C GLU A 80 11.06 6.25 2.43
N SER A 81 10.73 5.96 1.17
CA SER A 81 10.77 6.93 0.06
C SER A 81 9.85 8.12 0.32
N PHE A 82 8.64 7.89 0.84
CA PHE A 82 7.73 8.96 1.20
C PHE A 82 8.31 9.88 2.27
N SER A 83 8.93 9.30 3.30
CA SER A 83 9.56 10.05 4.40
C SER A 83 10.72 10.91 3.89
N ILE A 84 11.57 10.37 3.02
CA ILE A 84 12.66 11.09 2.37
C ILE A 84 12.12 12.23 1.49
N GLY A 85 11.10 11.96 0.69
CA GLY A 85 10.48 12.96 -0.19
C GLY A 85 9.90 14.15 0.59
N GLN A 86 9.25 13.90 1.72
CA GLN A 86 8.77 14.95 2.61
C GLN A 86 9.91 15.82 3.17
N ALA A 87 10.99 15.20 3.63
CA ALA A 87 12.15 15.93 4.15
C ALA A 87 12.84 16.76 3.06
N TRP A 88 12.99 16.20 1.87
CA TRP A 88 13.54 16.90 0.70
C TRP A 88 12.66 18.10 0.32
N GLY A 89 11.34 17.92 0.24
CA GLY A 89 10.39 18.99 -0.10
C GLY A 89 10.44 20.16 0.89
N LYS A 90 10.50 19.87 2.20
CA LYS A 90 10.66 20.90 3.24
C LYS A 90 11.95 21.70 3.08
N ARG A 91 13.03 21.08 2.60
CA ARG A 91 14.31 21.75 2.33
C ARG A 91 14.29 22.57 1.06
N VAL A 92 13.64 22.07 0.00
CA VAL A 92 13.65 22.71 -1.33
C VAL A 92 12.62 23.83 -1.45
N ALA A 93 11.47 23.74 -0.78
CA ALA A 93 10.41 24.74 -0.91
C ALA A 93 10.86 26.18 -0.62
N PRO A 94 11.63 26.48 0.45
CA PRO A 94 12.14 27.84 0.68
C PRO A 94 13.07 28.35 -0.42
N ILE A 95 13.89 27.45 -1.00
CA ILE A 95 14.80 27.78 -2.10
C ILE A 95 14.00 28.14 -3.35
N ALA A 96 13.01 27.31 -3.69
CA ALA A 96 12.12 27.57 -4.82
C ALA A 96 11.37 28.91 -4.65
N ILE A 97 10.83 29.18 -3.46
CA ILE A 97 10.15 30.46 -3.17
C ILE A 97 11.09 31.64 -3.36
N LYS A 98 12.36 31.54 -2.92
CA LYS A 98 13.36 32.59 -3.10
C LYS A 98 13.64 32.87 -4.58
N GLU A 99 13.83 31.82 -5.39
CA GLU A 99 14.09 31.99 -6.83
C GLU A 99 12.87 32.57 -7.57
N VAL A 100 11.66 32.16 -7.19
CA VAL A 100 10.42 32.76 -7.72
C VAL A 100 10.33 34.25 -7.38
N LYS A 101 10.59 34.63 -6.12
CA LYS A 101 10.60 36.05 -5.70
C LYS A 101 11.58 36.87 -6.54
N LYS A 102 12.82 36.38 -6.70
CA LYS A 102 13.86 37.03 -7.49
C LYS A 102 13.46 37.19 -8.96
N GLN A 103 12.75 36.21 -9.53
CA GLN A 103 12.29 36.29 -10.90
C GLN A 103 11.18 37.34 -11.06
N PHE A 104 10.21 37.36 -10.14
CA PHE A 104 9.12 38.34 -10.18
C PHE A 104 9.61 39.78 -10.01
N GLU A 105 10.60 40.00 -9.13
CA GLU A 105 11.22 41.32 -8.95
C GLU A 105 11.81 41.86 -10.27
N LYS A 106 12.44 41.00 -11.08
CA LYS A 106 12.95 41.38 -12.42
C LYS A 106 11.85 41.75 -13.40
N GLU A 107 10.66 41.16 -13.24
CA GLU A 107 9.49 41.41 -14.06
C GLU A 107 8.66 42.61 -13.55
N GLY A 108 9.11 43.27 -12.48
CA GLY A 108 8.40 44.40 -11.86
C GLY A 108 7.23 43.98 -10.96
N PHE A 109 7.12 42.70 -10.62
CA PHE A 109 6.10 42.15 -9.73
C PHE A 109 6.70 41.83 -8.35
N THR A 110 5.98 42.18 -7.27
CA THR A 110 6.39 41.81 -5.90
C THR A 110 5.49 40.71 -5.37
N LEU A 111 6.08 39.56 -5.03
CA LEU A 111 5.35 38.45 -4.43
C LEU A 111 5.26 38.61 -2.90
N LEU A 112 4.07 38.96 -2.41
CA LEU A 112 3.73 38.96 -0.98
C LEU A 112 3.21 37.56 -0.60
N LEU A 113 4.05 36.78 0.10
CA LEU A 113 3.71 35.49 0.71
C LEU A 113 3.90 35.59 2.21
#